data_AF-A0A5N6AFW7-F1
#
_entry.id   AF-A0A5N6AFW7-F1
#
_cell.length_a   1.000
_cell.length_b   1.000
_cell.length_c   1.000
_cell.angle_alpha   90.00
_cell.angle_beta   90.00
_cell.angle_gamma   90.00
#
_symmetry.space_group_name_H-M   'P 1'
#
loop_
_entity.id
_entity.type
_entity.pdbx_description
1 polymer ?
#
loop_
_entity_poly.entity_id
_entity_poly.type
_entity_poly.pdbx_seq_one_letter_code
_entity_poly.pdbx_strand_id
1 'polypeptide(L)'
;MLATTTSAELTEWMAYERVTGPLGPERGDALHGIQTAALVNAQKGKRGKRARPQDFIPTWDSGGGEQTPDEQLMQAVSITAAFGGTDTRTR
;
A
#
# COMPACT_ATOMS: atom_id res chain seq x y z
N MET A 1 -13.28 -9.82 -15.73
CA MET A 1 -11.95 -9.79 -15.10
C MET A 1 -11.01 -10.69 -15.89
N LEU A 2 -10.87 -11.99 -15.60
CA LEU A 2 -9.92 -12.85 -16.35
C LEU A 2 -10.18 -13.00 -17.85
N ALA A 3 -11.43 -12.81 -18.32
CA ALA A 3 -11.77 -12.88 -19.75
C ALA A 3 -11.36 -11.62 -20.55
N THR A 4 -10.97 -10.54 -19.87
CA THR A 4 -10.64 -9.24 -20.49
C THR A 4 -9.23 -8.76 -20.16
N THR A 5 -8.61 -9.31 -19.12
CA THR A 5 -7.25 -8.97 -18.70
C THR A 5 -6.24 -9.85 -19.43
N THR A 6 -5.26 -9.22 -20.08
CA THR A 6 -4.20 -9.95 -20.78
C THR A 6 -3.19 -10.54 -19.80
N SER A 7 -2.44 -11.57 -20.20
CA SER A 7 -1.38 -12.14 -19.34
C SER A 7 -0.31 -11.12 -18.96
N ALA A 8 -0.04 -10.14 -19.83
CA ALA A 8 0.89 -9.04 -19.57
C ALA A 8 0.35 -8.15 -18.45
N GLU A 9 -0.88 -7.66 -18.59
CA GLU A 9 -1.55 -6.84 -17.58
C GLU A 9 -1.68 -7.57 -16.24
N LEU A 10 -1.98 -8.88 -16.25
CA LEU A 10 -2.01 -9.68 -15.02
C LEU A 10 -0.64 -9.74 -14.34
N THR A 11 0.44 -9.83 -15.12
CA THR A 11 1.82 -9.83 -14.60
C THR A 11 2.19 -8.47 -14.00
N GLU A 12 1.72 -7.37 -14.61
CA GLU A 12 1.87 -6.03 -14.08
C GLU A 12 1.17 -5.87 -12.72
N TRP A 13 -0.07 -6.37 -12.59
CA TRP A 13 -0.77 -6.37 -11.30
C TRP A 13 -0.07 -7.22 -10.24
N MET A 14 0.50 -8.37 -10.61
CA MET A 14 1.29 -9.20 -9.69
C MET A 14 2.60 -8.51 -9.26
N ALA A 15 3.26 -7.79 -10.17
CA ALA A 15 4.45 -7.00 -9.85
C ALA A 15 4.10 -5.85 -8.91
N TYR A 16 3.01 -5.14 -9.18
CA TYR A 16 2.48 -4.08 -8.34
C TYR A 16 2.16 -4.58 -6.94
N GLU A 17 1.39 -5.68 -6.79
CA GLU A 17 1.06 -6.28 -5.49
C GLU A 17 2.30 -6.65 -4.65
N ARG A 18 3.36 -7.15 -5.30
CA ARG A 18 4.62 -7.45 -4.61
C ARG A 18 5.34 -6.20 -4.08
N VAL A 19 5.11 -5.05 -4.70
CA VAL A 19 5.71 -3.77 -4.31
C VAL A 19 4.84 -3.05 -3.28
N THR A 20 3.52 -3.02 -3.47
CA THR A 20 2.58 -2.23 -2.66
C THR A 20 1.90 -3.02 -1.55
N GLY A 21 2.06 -4.34 -1.51
CA GLY A 21 1.31 -5.23 -0.63
C GLY A 21 -0.02 -5.69 -1.25
N PRO A 22 -0.81 -6.50 -0.52
CA PRO A 22 -1.98 -7.19 -1.04
C PRO A 22 -2.97 -6.27 -1.74
N LEU A 23 -3.39 -6.63 -2.96
CA LEU A 23 -4.44 -5.92 -3.69
C LEU A 23 -5.78 -6.13 -2.97
N GLY A 24 -6.17 -5.16 -2.15
CA GLY A 24 -7.32 -5.25 -1.26
C GLY A 24 -7.95 -3.89 -1.00
N PRO A 25 -9.14 -3.85 -0.37
CA PRO A 25 -9.89 -2.61 -0.22
C PRO A 25 -9.12 -1.61 0.65
N GLU A 26 -8.81 -0.44 0.06
CA GLU A 26 -8.19 0.77 0.66
C GLU A 26 -8.79 1.24 2.00
N ARG A 27 -9.88 0.65 2.50
CA ARG A 27 -10.69 1.21 3.60
C ARG A 27 -11.07 0.24 4.70
N GLY A 28 -10.50 -0.97 4.73
CA GLY A 28 -10.68 -1.86 5.88
C GLY A 28 -10.15 -1.24 7.17
N ASP A 29 -8.96 -0.65 7.06
CA ASP A 29 -8.31 0.14 8.11
C ASP A 29 -9.17 1.31 8.61
N ALA A 30 -9.83 2.06 7.72
CA ALA A 30 -10.73 3.15 8.10
C ALA A 30 -11.94 2.64 8.89
N LEU A 31 -12.56 1.54 8.44
CA LEU A 31 -13.68 0.90 9.14
C LEU A 31 -13.25 0.35 10.50
N HIS A 32 -12.08 -0.29 10.58
CA HIS A 32 -11.51 -0.79 11.82
C HIS A 32 -11.11 0.35 12.77
N GLY A 33 -10.59 1.45 12.24
CA GLY A 33 -10.25 2.65 12.99
C GLY A 33 -11.49 3.30 13.60
N ILE A 34 -12.59 3.39 12.85
CA ILE A 34 -13.88 3.88 13.37
C ILE A 34 -14.40 2.97 14.49
N GLN A 35 -14.42 1.65 14.27
CA GLN A 35 -14.90 0.68 15.28
C GLN A 35 -14.05 0.74 16.57
N THR A 36 -12.73 0.78 16.43
CA THR A 36 -11.81 0.83 17.58
C THR A 36 -11.96 2.15 18.34
N ALA A 37 -12.09 3.28 17.63
CA ALA A 37 -12.32 4.57 18.26
C ALA A 37 -13.66 4.62 19.00
N ALA A 38 -14.71 4.00 18.47
CA ALA A 38 -15.99 3.88 19.14
C ALA A 38 -15.88 3.07 20.45
N LEU A 39 -15.20 1.92 20.39
CA LEU A 39 -14.97 1.06 21.56
C LEU A 39 -14.20 1.78 22.67
N VAL A 40 -13.06 2.40 22.33
CA VAL A 40 -12.22 3.12 23.30
C VAL A 40 -12.98 4.29 23.93
N ASN A 41 -13.74 5.04 23.13
CA ASN A 41 -14.52 6.16 23.65
C ASN A 41 -15.71 5.73 24.50
N ALA A 42 -16.28 4.54 24.26
CA ALA A 42 -17.32 3.97 25.11
C ALA A 42 -16.76 3.55 26.48
N GLN A 43 -15.51 3.11 26.55
CA GLN A 43 -14.86 2.64 27.77
C GLN A 43 -14.11 3.73 28.55
N LYS A 44 -13.87 4.90 27.94
CA LYS A 44 -13.08 5.96 28.59
C LYS A 44 -13.81 6.55 29.80
N GLY A 45 -13.08 6.78 30.88
CA GLY A 45 -13.58 7.54 32.03
C GLY A 45 -13.80 9.03 31.73
N LYS A 46 -14.39 9.78 32.67
CA LYS A 46 -14.69 11.23 32.52
C LYS A 46 -13.48 12.08 32.12
N ARG A 47 -12.27 11.69 32.55
CA ARG A 47 -11.00 12.37 32.25
C ARG A 47 -10.18 11.69 31.15
N GLY A 48 -10.69 10.62 30.53
CA GLY A 48 -9.99 9.90 29.47
C GLY A 48 -9.92 10.72 28.19
N LYS A 49 -8.75 10.72 27.54
CA LYS A 49 -8.52 11.34 26.23
C LYS A 49 -9.46 10.73 25.20
N ARG A 50 -10.11 11.58 24.39
CA ARG A 50 -10.95 11.13 23.28
C ARG A 50 -10.07 10.57 22.17
N ALA A 51 -10.30 9.33 21.79
CA ALA A 51 -9.61 8.71 20.66
C ALA A 51 -10.32 9.06 19.35
N ARG A 52 -9.55 9.27 18.28
CA ARG A 52 -10.04 9.49 16.92
C ARG A 52 -9.74 8.27 16.06
N PRO A 53 -10.50 8.00 14.98
CA PRO A 53 -10.22 6.89 14.08
C PRO A 53 -8.78 6.88 13.56
N GLN A 54 -8.21 8.05 13.26
CA GLN A 54 -6.84 8.20 12.77
C GLN A 54 -5.77 7.73 13.77
N ASP A 55 -6.09 7.67 15.06
CA ASP A 55 -5.14 7.18 16.07
C ASP A 55 -4.94 5.65 15.98
N PHE A 56 -5.75 4.95 15.17
CA PHE A 56 -5.73 3.49 14.97
C PHE A 56 -5.51 3.08 13.50
N ILE A 57 -5.26 4.04 12.61
CA ILE A 57 -5.00 3.78 11.19
C ILE A 57 -3.49 4.00 10.98
N PRO A 58 -2.76 3.00 10.46
CA PRO A 58 -1.36 3.20 10.08
C PRO A 58 -1.25 4.29 9.01
N THR A 59 -0.22 5.12 9.08
CA THR A 59 0.13 5.98 7.95
C THR A 59 0.79 5.09 6.90
N TRP A 60 -0.01 4.64 5.95
CA TRP A 60 0.49 4.06 4.71
C TRP A 60 1.17 5.18 3.90
N ASP A 61 2.28 4.88 3.25
CA ASP A 61 3.10 5.86 2.51
C ASP A 61 3.71 6.98 3.38
N SER A 62 4.20 6.66 4.58
CA SER A 62 4.92 7.62 5.44
C SER A 62 6.31 8.05 4.90
N GLY A 63 6.53 7.99 3.59
CA GLY A 63 7.80 8.33 2.96
C GLY A 63 7.73 8.23 1.45
N GLY A 64 7.14 9.23 0.79
CA GLY A 64 7.21 9.35 -0.65
C GLY A 64 6.72 10.72 -1.08
N GLY A 65 7.66 11.66 -1.26
CA GLY A 65 7.39 12.74 -2.22
C GLY A 65 7.09 12.13 -3.59
N GLU A 66 6.68 12.97 -4.54
CA GLU A 66 6.63 12.54 -5.94
C GLU A 66 7.97 11.90 -6.30
N GLN A 67 7.95 10.62 -6.69
CA GLN A 67 9.18 9.88 -6.95
C GLN A 67 9.95 10.60 -8.04
N THR A 68 11.23 10.84 -7.80
CA THR A 68 12.11 11.36 -8.83
C THR A 68 12.21 10.35 -9.98
N PRO A 69 12.49 10.79 -11.22
CA PRO A 69 12.70 9.88 -12.34
C PRO A 69 13.75 8.80 -12.06
N ASP A 70 14.78 9.12 -11.26
CA ASP A 70 15.83 8.18 -10.86
C ASP A 70 15.31 7.11 -9.88
N GLU A 71 14.45 7.47 -8.93
CA GLU A 71 13.81 6.52 -8.01
C GLU A 71 12.86 5.57 -8.75
N GLN A 72 12.10 6.09 -9.70
CA GLN A 72 11.25 5.28 -10.58
C GLN A 72 12.08 4.29 -11.40
N LEU A 73 13.21 4.75 -11.93
CA LEU A 73 14.12 3.92 -12.69
C LEU A 73 14.74 2.82 -11.82
N MET A 74 15.19 3.14 -10.61
CA MET A 74 15.72 2.14 -9.66
C MET A 74 14.68 1.10 -9.27
N GLN A 75 13.42 1.51 -9.08
CA GLN A 75 12.32 0.57 -8.86
C GLN A 75 12.06 -0.32 -10.09
N ALA A 76 12.06 0.24 -11.29
CA ALA A 76 11.91 -0.56 -12.51
C ALA A 76 13.04 -1.60 -12.66
N VAL A 77 14.27 -1.23 -12.33
CA VAL A 77 15.43 -2.15 -12.32
C VAL A 77 15.28 -3.22 -11.25
N SER A 78 14.86 -2.87 -10.03
CA SER A 78 14.67 -3.84 -8.94
C SER A 78 13.56 -4.84 -9.24
N ILE A 79 12.45 -4.37 -9.83
CA ILE A 79 11.36 -5.20 -10.35
C ILE A 79 11.89 -6.14 -11.42
N THR A 80 12.59 -5.62 -12.43
CA THR A 80 13.15 -6.42 -13.54
C THR A 80 14.05 -7.53 -13.02
N ALA A 81 14.95 -7.23 -12.08
CA ALA A 81 15.83 -8.21 -11.45
C ALA A 81 15.06 -9.27 -10.64
N ALA A 82 14.03 -8.87 -9.88
CA ALA A 82 13.20 -9.77 -9.09
C ALA A 82 12.41 -10.77 -9.96
N PHE A 83 12.12 -10.42 -11.21
CA PHE A 83 11.48 -11.28 -12.20
C PHE A 83 12.49 -12.03 -13.10
N GLY A 84 13.80 -11.94 -12.81
CA GLY A 84 14.85 -12.64 -13.56
C GLY A 84 15.18 -12.01 -14.91
N GLY A 85 14.73 -10.78 -15.16
CA GLY A 85 15.10 -9.98 -16.33
C GLY A 85 16.46 -9.29 -16.17
N THR A 86 16.98 -8.77 -17.29
CA THR A 86 18.28 -8.07 -17.33
C THR A 86 18.11 -6.66 -17.89
N ASP A 87 18.72 -5.66 -17.24
CA ASP A 87 18.78 -4.29 -17.75
C ASP A 87 19.71 -4.22 -18.97
N THR A 88 19.17 -3.80 -20.12
CA THR A 88 19.91 -3.72 -21.37
C THR A 88 20.72 -2.42 -21.52
N ARG A 89 20.54 -1.45 -20.62
CA ARG A 89 21.28 -0.17 -20.67
C ARG A 89 22.70 -0.29 -20.13
N THR A 90 22.97 -1.32 -19.34
CA THR A 90 24.28 -1.62 -18.76
C THR A 90 25.11 -2.58 -19.63
N ARG A 91 24.67 -2.89 -20.84
CA ARG A 91 25.32 -3.82 -21.78
C ARG A 91 25.98 -3.09 -22.94
#